data_AF-A0A371YJ81-F1
#
_entry.id   AF-A0A371YJ81-F1
#
_cell.length_a   1.000
_cell.length_b   1.000
_cell.length_c   1.000
_cell.angle_alpha   90.00
_cell.angle_beta   90.00
_cell.angle_gamma   90.00
#
_symmetry.space_group_name_H-M   'P 1'
#
loop_
_entity.id
_entity.type
_entity.pdbx_description
1 polymer ?
#
loop_
_entity_poly.entity_id
_entity_poly.type
_entity_poly.pdbx_seq_one_letter_code
_entity_poly.pdbx_strand_id
1 'polypeptide(L)' 'MAIARLSVKVGKAGKAAPHAEYIDRDEEKKLKQEQAESDLEHSAYGNMPKWAEHNPITFWEAADLYERKNGSTYREYE' A
#
# COMPACT_ATOMS: atom_id res chain seq x y z
N MET A 1 30.04 -1.00 -10.57
CA MET A 1 28.90 -0.22 -11.10
C MET A 1 27.65 -0.86 -10.54
N ALA A 2 26.85 -0.11 -9.78
CA ALA A 2 25.57 -0.62 -9.27
C ALA A 2 24.51 -0.52 -10.37
N ILE A 3 23.57 -1.48 -10.39
CA ILE A 3 22.43 -1.48 -11.32
C ILE A 3 21.18 -1.34 -10.47
N ALA A 4 20.39 -0.30 -10.71
CA ALA A 4 19.05 -0.19 -10.15
C ALA A 4 18.13 -1.15 -10.92
N ARG A 5 17.58 -2.14 -10.22
CA ARG A 5 16.59 -3.04 -10.79
C ARG A 5 15.21 -2.41 -10.64
N LEU A 6 14.39 -2.51 -11.68
CA LEU A 6 12.98 -2.11 -11.66
C LEU A 6 12.12 -3.30 -12.11
N SER A 7 10.99 -3.50 -11.44
CA SER A 7 9.97 -4.49 -11.71
C SER A 7 8.58 -3.90 -11.49
N VAL A 8 7.60 -4.41 -12.23
CA VAL A 8 6.21 -3.93 -12.16
C VAL A 8 5.27 -5.12 -12.01
N LYS A 9 4.37 -5.04 -11.04
CA LYS A 9 3.37 -6.08 -10.74
C LYS A 9 1.96 -5.49 -10.74
N VAL A 10 0.96 -6.35 -10.94
CA VAL A 10 -0.47 -5.97 -10.93
C VAL A 10 -1.18 -6.67 -9.79
N GLY A 11 -1.82 -5.87 -8.94
CA GLY A 11 -2.65 -6.34 -7.83
C GLY A 11 -4.09 -6.64 -8.27
N LYS A 12 -4.66 -7.74 -7.79
CA LYS A 12 -6.06 -8.12 -8.03
C LYS A 12 -6.96 -7.55 -6.95
N ALA A 13 -8.25 -7.40 -7.26
CA ALA A 13 -9.27 -7.05 -6.27
C ALA A 13 -9.27 -8.00 -5.06
N GLY A 14 -9.40 -7.43 -3.85
CA GLY A 14 -9.36 -8.13 -2.56
C GLY A 14 -7.96 -8.28 -1.96
N LYS A 15 -6.97 -7.50 -2.44
CA LYS A 15 -5.57 -7.59 -2.00
C LYS A 15 -4.92 -6.22 -1.75
N ALA A 16 -5.57 -5.11 -2.08
CA ALA A 16 -4.96 -3.79 -1.98
C ALA A 16 -4.75 -3.35 -0.53
N ALA A 17 -5.80 -3.43 0.30
CA ALA A 17 -5.73 -2.98 1.70
C ALA A 17 -4.66 -3.73 2.51
N PRO A 18 -4.64 -5.09 2.56
CA PRO A 18 -3.61 -5.80 3.32
C PRO A 18 -2.20 -5.61 2.75
N HIS A 19 -2.07 -5.32 1.44
CA HIS A 19 -0.77 -5.04 0.82
C HIS A 19 -0.25 -3.65 1.20
N ALA A 20 -1.12 -2.63 1.21
CA ALA A 20 -0.78 -1.29 1.66
C ALA A 20 -0.37 -1.27 3.14
N GLU A 21 -1.14 -1.94 4.02
CA GLU A 21 -0.80 -2.07 5.45
C GLU A 21 0.54 -2.73 5.69
N TYR A 22 0.88 -3.75 4.88
CA TYR A 22 2.16 -4.42 4.95
C TYR A 22 3.32 -3.48 4.59
N ILE A 23 3.20 -2.70 3.51
CA ILE A 23 4.22 -1.75 3.07
C ILE A 23 4.40 -0.62 4.10
N ASP A 24 3.29 -0.06 4.60
CA ASP A 24 3.31 1.03 5.57
C ASP A 24 3.69 0.58 6.99
N ARG A 25 3.86 -0.73 7.19
CA ARG A 25 4.20 -1.36 8.47
C ARG A 25 3.23 -1.02 9.59
N ASP A 26 1.94 -0.82 9.28
CA ASP A 26 0.98 -0.32 10.27
C ASP A 26 0.80 -1.28 11.46
N GLU A 27 0.71 -2.59 11.19
CA GLU A 27 0.64 -3.62 12.23
C GLU A 27 1.95 -3.77 13.02
N GLU A 28 3.11 -3.65 12.36
CA GLU A 28 4.41 -3.71 13.03
C GLU A 28 4.68 -2.47 13.88
N LYS A 29 4.22 -1.28 13.45
CA LYS A 29 4.22 -0.05 14.26
C LYS A 29 3.37 -0.21 15.52
N LYS A 30 2.25 -0.94 15.46
CA LYS A 30 1.41 -1.24 16.64
C LYS A 30 2.06 -2.24 17.60
N LEU A 31 2.86 -3.18 17.09
CA LEU A 31 3.45 -4.27 17.90
C LEU A 31 4.86 -3.96 18.43
N LYS A 32 5.71 -3.32 17.63
CA LYS A 32 7.12 -3.02 17.94
C LYS A 32 7.63 -1.82 17.12
N GLN A 33 7.53 -0.63 17.72
CA GLN A 33 8.01 0.62 17.10
C GLN A 33 9.48 0.56 16.62
N GLU A 34 10.38 0.02 17.44
CA GLU A 34 11.82 0.00 17.13
C GLU A 34 12.21 -0.81 15.88
N GLN A 35 11.47 -1.90 15.57
CA GLN A 35 11.73 -2.72 14.38
C GLN A 35 11.06 -2.17 13.12
N ALA A 36 9.91 -1.51 13.26
CA ALA A 36 9.22 -0.90 12.13
C ALA A 36 9.98 0.33 11.59
N GLU A 37 10.63 1.08 12.48
CA GLU A 37 11.40 2.28 12.12
C GLU A 37 12.76 1.97 11.47
N SER A 38 13.32 0.76 11.65
CA SER A 38 14.61 0.39 11.02
C SER A 38 14.49 0.04 9.54
N ASP A 39 13.34 -0.48 9.12
CA ASP A 39 13.16 -1.06 7.78
C ASP A 39 12.36 -0.13 6.83
N LEU A 40 11.56 0.80 7.37
CA LEU A 40 10.79 1.78 6.60
C LEU A 40 11.32 3.19 6.83
N GLU A 41 12.17 3.66 5.93
CA GLU A 41 12.77 5.01 6.02
C GLU A 41 11.75 6.12 5.70
N HIS A 42 10.82 5.86 4.78
CA HIS A 42 9.87 6.87 4.32
C HIS A 42 8.58 6.24 3.78
N SER A 43 7.45 6.88 4.09
CA SER A 43 6.13 6.58 3.54
C SER A 43 5.38 7.89 3.31
N ALA A 44 4.67 7.98 2.19
CA ALA A 44 3.84 9.12 1.83
C ALA A 44 2.73 8.68 0.88
N TYR A 45 1.63 9.43 0.87
CA TYR A 45 0.50 9.24 -0.02
C TYR A 45 0.02 10.60 -0.56
N GLY A 46 -0.71 10.58 -1.67
CA GLY A 46 -1.20 11.79 -2.32
C GLY A 46 -2.31 11.50 -3.33
N ASN A 47 -2.90 12.56 -3.87
CA ASN A 47 -4.04 12.48 -4.81
C ASN A 47 -5.22 11.65 -4.28
N MET A 48 -5.41 11.66 -2.96
CA MET A 48 -6.53 10.96 -2.33
C MET A 48 -7.84 11.70 -2.59
N PRO A 49 -8.95 10.98 -2.82
CA PRO A 49 -10.26 11.61 -2.88
C PRO A 49 -10.64 12.18 -1.51
N LYS A 50 -11.53 13.18 -1.49
CA LYS A 50 -11.94 13.90 -0.25
C LYS A 50 -12.35 12.99 0.91
N TRP A 51 -12.92 11.82 0.62
CA TRP A 51 -13.37 10.87 1.64
C TRP A 51 -12.26 9.99 2.22
N ALA A 52 -11.08 9.95 1.61
CA ALA A 52 -9.88 9.23 2.08
C ALA A 52 -8.67 10.16 2.26
N GLU A 53 -8.87 11.48 2.26
CA GLU A 53 -7.79 12.48 2.26
C GLU A 53 -6.83 12.32 3.44
N HIS A 54 -7.36 11.98 4.61
CA HIS A 54 -6.58 11.79 5.84
C HIS A 54 -6.33 10.32 6.19
N ASN A 55 -6.91 9.40 5.42
CA ASN A 55 -6.77 7.98 5.68
C ASN A 55 -6.68 7.18 4.36
N PRO A 56 -5.46 6.95 3.86
CA PRO A 56 -5.25 6.27 2.58
C PRO A 56 -5.74 4.81 2.61
N ILE A 57 -5.83 4.15 3.78
CA ILE A 57 -6.29 2.76 3.83
C ILE A 57 -7.75 2.62 3.40
N THR A 58 -8.58 3.62 3.71
CA THR A 58 -9.99 3.65 3.31
C THR A 58 -10.14 3.64 1.79
N PHE A 59 -9.19 4.22 1.05
CA PHE A 59 -9.16 4.13 -0.41
C PHE A 59 -8.94 2.70 -0.88
N TRP A 60 -8.01 1.98 -0.26
CA TRP A 60 -7.69 0.60 -0.64
C TRP A 60 -8.80 -0.38 -0.25
N GLU A 61 -9.44 -0.19 0.90
CA GLU A 61 -10.62 -0.95 1.30
C GLU A 61 -11.78 -0.75 0.30
N ALA A 62 -12.03 0.49 -0.11
CA ALA A 62 -13.04 0.80 -1.12
C ALA A 62 -12.67 0.19 -2.49
N ALA A 63 -11.40 0.21 -2.88
CA ALA A 63 -10.94 -0.44 -4.10
C ALA A 63 -11.20 -1.95 -4.05
N ASP A 64 -10.88 -2.61 -2.93
CA ASP A 64 -11.12 -4.05 -2.77
C ASP A 64 -12.61 -4.41 -2.72
N LEU A 65 -13.46 -3.54 -2.19
CA LEU A 65 -14.91 -3.78 -2.09
C LEU A 65 -15.67 -3.51 -3.38
N TYR A 66 -15.32 -2.46 -4.12
CA TYR A 66 -16.11 -1.96 -5.25
C TYR A 66 -15.52 -2.24 -6.62
N GLU A 67 -14.26 -2.69 -6.72
CA GLU A 67 -13.68 -3.11 -8.00
C GLU A 67 -14.34 -4.40 -8.51
N ARG A 68 -14.38 -4.58 -9.84
CA ARG A 68 -14.97 -5.78 -10.43
C ARG A 68 -14.15 -7.03 -10.10
N LYS A 69 -14.79 -8.20 -10.10
CA LYS A 69 -14.17 -9.51 -9.77
C LYS A 69 -12.82 -9.79 -10.49
N ASN A 70 -12.69 -9.38 -11.75
CA ASN A 70 -11.45 -9.54 -12.56
C ASN A 70 -10.75 -8.19 -12.82
N GLY A 71 -10.96 -7.21 -11.95
CA GLY A 71 -10.32 -5.90 -11.99
C GLY A 71 -8.98 -5.90 -11.27
N SER A 72 -8.28 -4.78 -11.42
CA SER A 72 -6.98 -4.53 -10.78
C SER A 72 -7.10 -3.33 -9.86
N THR A 73 -6.75 -3.50 -8.59
CA THR A 73 -6.87 -2.44 -7.58
C THR A 73 -5.62 -1.58 -7.46
N TYR A 74 -4.44 -2.12 -7.81
CA TYR A 74 -3.19 -1.37 -7.78
C TYR A 74 -2.16 -1.87 -8.80
N ARG A 75 -1.13 -1.05 -9.03
CA ARG A 75 0.13 -1.43 -9.69
C ARG A 75 1.26 -1.14 -8.73
N GLU A 76 2.17 -2.09 -8.61
CA GLU A 76 3.33 -1.99 -7.74
C GLU A 76 4.58 -1.82 -8.59
N TYR A 77 5.46 -0.92 -8.15
CA TYR A 77 6.74 -0.59 -8.78
C TYR A 77 7.84 -0.81 -7.75
N GLU A 78 8.77 -1.71 -8.02
CA GLU A 78 9.90 -2.09 -7.14
C GLU A 78 11.22 -2.04 -7.88
#